data_AF-A0AAU3YRP6-F1
#
_entry.id   AF-A0AAU3YRP6-F1
#
_cell.length_a   1.000
_cell.length_b   1.000
_cell.length_c   1.000
_cell.angle_alpha   90.00
_cell.angle_beta   90.00
_cell.angle_gamma   90.00
#
_symmetry.space_group_name_H-M   'P 1'
#
loop_
_entity.id
_entity.type
_entity.pdbx_description
1 polymer ?
#
loop_
_entity_poly.entity_id
_entity_poly.type
_entity_poly.pdbx_seq_one_letter_code
_entity_poly.pdbx_strand_id
1 'polypeptide(L)'
;MAVSSELVHRGYSFVCLSCGHGWEAEFAIRLATDDYGRLHATYYVDERRVPSPLSDARCPACESRHIRILRPGRVDSARVRRED
;
A
#
# COMPACT_ATOMS: atom_id res chain seq x y z
N MET A 1 -10.32 -28.61 9.62
CA MET A 1 -10.21 -27.99 8.28
C MET A 1 -8.97 -27.09 8.33
N ALA A 2 -8.07 -27.19 7.36
CA ALA A 2 -6.84 -26.39 7.36
C ALA A 2 -7.16 -24.99 6.83
N VAL A 3 -6.92 -23.95 7.62
CA VAL A 3 -6.91 -22.57 7.14
C VAL A 3 -5.78 -22.44 6.12
N SER A 4 -6.12 -22.26 4.84
CA SER A 4 -5.12 -21.98 3.82
C SER A 4 -4.71 -20.52 3.95
N SER A 5 -3.43 -20.28 4.21
CA SER A 5 -2.88 -18.93 4.21
C SER A 5 -1.61 -18.87 3.37
N GLU A 6 -1.53 -17.86 2.51
CA GLU A 6 -0.40 -17.60 1.63
C GLU A 6 0.27 -16.28 2.03
N LEU A 7 1.60 -16.22 2.03
CA LEU A 7 2.35 -14.99 2.22
C LEU A 7 2.90 -14.53 0.87
N VAL A 8 2.49 -13.34 0.44
CA VAL A 8 2.95 -12.73 -0.82
C VAL A 8 3.62 -11.39 -0.57
N HIS A 9 4.62 -11.04 -1.37
CA HIS A 9 5.27 -9.73 -1.32
C HIS A 9 4.76 -8.86 -2.47
N ARG A 10 4.43 -7.59 -2.17
CA ARG A 10 3.94 -6.62 -3.15
C ARG A 10 4.52 -5.24 -2.87
N GLY A 11 5.10 -4.64 -3.90
CA GLY A 11 5.43 -3.22 -3.92
C GLY A 11 4.24 -2.39 -4.39
N TYR A 12 4.09 -1.20 -3.82
CA TYR A 12 3.15 -0.17 -4.29
C TYR A 12 3.85 1.17 -4.41
N SER A 13 3.42 1.95 -5.39
CA SER A 13 3.82 3.34 -5.58
C SER A 13 2.66 4.24 -5.16
N PHE A 14 2.96 5.35 -4.47
CA PHE A 14 1.98 6.29 -3.97
C PHE A 14 2.31 7.70 -4.43
N VAL A 15 1.29 8.53 -4.62
CA VAL A 15 1.40 9.97 -4.86
C VAL A 15 0.38 10.70 -4.01
N CYS A 16 0.83 11.64 -3.18
CA CYS A 16 -0.04 12.54 -2.45
C CYS A 16 -0.58 13.62 -3.40
N LEU A 17 -1.89 13.66 -3.57
CA LEU A 17 -2.57 14.66 -4.41
C LEU A 17 -2.69 16.03 -3.72
N SER A 18 -2.40 16.11 -2.41
CA SER A 18 -2.38 17.38 -1.68
C SER A 18 -1.05 18.13 -1.79
N CYS A 19 0.09 17.43 -1.74
CA CYS A 19 1.42 18.08 -1.74
C CYS A 19 2.33 17.70 -2.92
N GLY A 20 2.00 16.64 -3.67
CA GLY A 20 2.79 16.13 -4.79
C GLY A 20 3.87 15.10 -4.42
N HIS A 21 4.07 14.81 -3.13
CA HIS A 21 5.08 13.83 -2.70
C HIS A 21 4.74 12.42 -3.18
N GLY A 22 5.70 11.74 -3.81
CA GLY A 22 5.60 10.36 -4.23
C GLY A 22 6.59 9.47 -3.51
N TRP A 23 6.17 8.25 -3.16
CA TRP A 23 7.02 7.27 -2.47
C TRP A 23 6.62 5.84 -2.86
N GLU A 24 7.54 4.90 -2.66
CA GLU A 24 7.28 3.46 -2.84
C GLU A 24 7.43 2.75 -1.50
N ALA A 25 6.66 1.68 -1.31
CA ALA A 25 6.78 0.82 -0.15
C ALA A 25 6.47 -0.63 -0.53
N GLU A 26 7.20 -1.55 0.11
CA GLU A 26 7.00 -2.99 -0.02
C GLU A 26 6.26 -3.53 1.19
N PHE A 27 5.36 -4.47 0.94
CA PHE A 27 4.54 -5.10 1.98
C PHE A 27 4.59 -6.61 1.83
N ALA A 28 4.70 -7.29 2.96
CA ALA A 28 4.31 -8.69 3.05
C ALA A 28 2.81 -8.76 3.34
N ILE A 29 2.08 -9.58 2.61
CA ILE A 29 0.62 -9.71 2.69
C ILE A 29 0.28 -11.15 2.97
N ARG A 30 -0.30 -11.40 4.15
CA ARG A 30 -0.90 -12.69 4.47
C ARG A 30 -2.33 -12.71 3.92
N LEU A 31 -2.56 -13.56 2.94
CA LEU A 31 -3.86 -13.88 2.39
C LEU A 31 -4.40 -15.11 3.13
N ALA A 32 -5.59 -15.03 3.71
CA ALA A 32 -6.23 -16.15 4.38
C ALA A 32 -7.69 -16.25 3.96
N THR A 33 -8.16 -17.46 3.67
CA THR A 33 -9.57 -17.71 3.39
C THR A 33 -10.24 -18.27 4.65
N ASP A 34 -11.34 -17.64 5.07
CA ASP A 34 -12.12 -18.14 6.21
C ASP A 34 -13.02 -19.32 5.84
N ASP A 35 -13.68 -19.92 6.84
CA ASP A 35 -14.56 -21.09 6.65
C ASP A 35 -15.82 -20.78 5.80
N TYR A 36 -16.10 -19.49 5.56
CA TYR A 36 -17.17 -19.02 4.67
C TYR A 36 -16.67 -18.72 3.26
N GLY A 37 -15.40 -19.00 2.95
CA GLY A 37 -14.79 -18.74 1.65
C GLY A 37 -14.42 -17.27 1.42
N ARG A 38 -14.43 -16.41 2.44
CA ARG A 38 -14.07 -14.99 2.29
C ARG A 38 -12.57 -14.82 2.40
N LEU A 39 -12.00 -14.06 1.46
CA LEU A 39 -10.59 -13.71 1.45
C LEU A 39 -10.31 -12.52 2.36
N HIS A 40 -9.37 -12.70 3.28
CA HIS A 40 -8.86 -11.66 4.18
C HIS A 40 -7.40 -11.39 3.88
N ALA A 41 -7.03 -10.11 3.76
CA ALA A 41 -5.65 -9.68 3.55
C ALA A 41 -5.14 -8.94 4.79
N THR A 42 -4.01 -9.39 5.35
CA THR A 42 -3.31 -8.71 6.44
C THR A 42 -1.95 -8.24 5.97
N TYR A 43 -1.65 -6.96 6.16
CA TYR A 43 -0.45 -6.29 5.66
C TYR A 43 0.61 -6.16 6.75
N TYR A 44 1.87 -6.30 6.36
CA TYR A 44 3.04 -6.20 7.23
C TYR A 44 4.14 -5.38 6.56
N VAL A 45 4.87 -4.62 7.37
CA VAL A 45 6.14 -3.96 7.04
C VAL A 45 7.11 -4.32 8.15
N ASP A 46 8.31 -4.80 7.80
CA ASP A 46 9.32 -5.27 8.77
C ASP A 46 8.72 -6.21 9.82
N GLU A 47 7.92 -7.17 9.37
CA GLU A 47 7.19 -8.15 10.20
C GLU A 47 6.12 -7.56 11.14
N ARG A 48 5.94 -6.23 11.18
CA ARG A 48 4.94 -5.55 12.00
C ARG A 48 3.64 -5.39 11.22
N ARG A 49 2.52 -5.78 11.83
CA ARG A 49 1.19 -5.61 11.23
C ARG A 49 0.88 -4.12 11.08
N VAL A 50 0.46 -3.71 9.89
CA VAL A 50 0.05 -2.35 9.56
C VAL A 50 -1.38 -2.30 9.01
N PRO A 51 -2.05 -1.13 9.04
CA PRO A 51 -3.27 -0.93 8.29
C PRO A 51 -3.08 -1.24 6.79
N SER A 52 -4.17 -1.58 6.10
CA SER A 52 -4.09 -1.78 4.65
C SER A 52 -3.68 -0.47 3.97
N PRO A 53 -2.58 -0.45 3.19
CA PRO A 53 -2.16 0.73 2.45
C PRO A 53 -3.19 1.13 1.38
N LEU A 54 -4.08 0.21 1.00
CA LEU A 54 -5.15 0.47 0.03
C LEU A 54 -6.29 1.32 0.60
N SER A 55 -6.46 1.35 1.94
CA SER A 55 -7.55 2.07 2.60
C SER A 55 -7.08 3.13 3.58
N ASP A 56 -5.85 3.02 4.09
CA ASP A 56 -5.35 3.85 5.20
C ASP A 56 -3.94 4.41 4.98
N ALA A 57 -3.54 4.59 3.72
CA ALA A 57 -2.30 5.30 3.42
C ALA A 57 -2.38 6.76 3.91
N ARG A 58 -1.25 7.27 4.39
CA ARG A 58 -1.03 8.68 4.78
C ARG A 58 0.27 9.17 4.18
N CYS A 59 0.26 10.41 3.68
CA CYS A 59 1.45 11.02 3.13
C CYS A 59 2.48 11.22 4.24
N PRO A 60 3.71 10.68 4.13
CA PRO A 60 4.73 10.87 5.16
C PRO A 60 5.22 12.33 5.26
N ALA A 61 4.98 13.15 4.23
CA ALA A 61 5.41 14.54 4.18
C ALA A 61 4.37 15.55 4.71
N CYS A 62 3.06 15.23 4.65
CA CYS A 62 2.00 16.18 5.05
C CYS A 62 0.76 15.53 5.71
N GLU A 63 0.81 14.23 6.02
CA GLU A 63 -0.22 13.45 6.72
C GLU A 63 -1.59 13.33 6.03
N SER A 64 -1.77 14.00 4.89
CA SER A 64 -2.97 13.89 4.07
C SER A 64 -3.26 12.45 3.65
N ARG A 65 -4.54 12.08 3.65
CA ARG A 65 -5.07 10.81 3.13
C ARG A 65 -5.44 10.87 1.65
N HIS A 66 -5.26 12.03 1.00
CA HIS A 66 -5.60 12.24 -0.41
C HIS A 66 -4.48 11.67 -1.29
N ILE A 67 -4.49 10.36 -1.45
CA ILE A 67 -3.39 9.59 -2.04
C ILE A 67 -3.91 8.77 -3.22
N ARG A 68 -3.12 8.77 -4.30
CA ARG A 68 -3.31 7.88 -5.43
C ARG A 68 -2.29 6.74 -5.37
N ILE A 69 -2.77 5.51 -5.48
CA ILE A 69 -1.94 4.30 -5.53
C ILE A 69 -1.75 3.90 -6.99
N LEU A 70 -0.51 3.60 -7.35
CA LEU A 70 -0.08 3.20 -8.69
C LEU A 70 0.55 1.80 -8.63
N ARG A 71 0.75 1.18 -9.80
CA ARG A 71 1.59 -0.02 -9.89
C ARG A 71 3.04 0.33 -9.48
N PRO A 72 3.76 -0.60 -8.83
CA PRO A 72 5.16 -0.42 -8.45
C PRO A 72 6.03 -0.03 -9.66
N GLY A 73 7.11 0.73 -9.40
CA GLY A 73 8.03 1.20 -10.44
C GLY A 73 7.55 2.44 -11.19
N ARG A 74 6.64 3.25 -10.60
CA ARG A 74 6.08 4.44 -11.26
C ARG A 74 6.39 5.76 -10.56
N VAL A 75 7.07 5.77 -9.41
CA VAL A 75 7.33 7.03 -8.67
C VAL A 75 8.30 7.96 -9.39
N ASP A 76 9.29 7.44 -10.13
CA ASP A 76 10.24 8.32 -10.84
C ASP A 76 9.57 9.11 -11.98
N SER A 77 8.44 8.64 -12.50
CA SER A 77 7.71 9.31 -13.59
C SER A 77 6.68 10.35 -13.12
N ALA A 78 6.38 10.43 -11.82
CA ALA A 78 5.35 11.31 -11.28
C ALA A 78 5.87 12.69 -10.84
N ARG A 79 7.18 12.96 -10.97
CA ARG A 79 7.76 14.30 -10.82
C ARG A 79 7.40 15.20 -12.02
N VAL A 80 6.11 15.43 -12.25
CA VAL A 80 5.64 16.43 -13.21
C VAL A 80 5.21 17.67 -12.41
N ARG A 81 6.10 18.67 -12.46
CA ARG A 81 5.93 20.12 -12.32
C ARG A 81 4.90 20.60 -11.28
N ARG A 82 5.42 21.10 -10.14
CA ARG A 82 4.86 22.33 -9.54
C ARG A 82 5.36 23.49 -10.39
N GLU A 83 4.46 24.14 -11.12
CA GLU A 83 4.63 25.53 -11.56
C GLU A 83 3.98 26.43 -10.50
N ASP A 84 4.60 27.61 -10.35
CA ASP A 84 4.50 28.62 -9.28
C ASP A 84 3.11 28.94 -8.68
#